data_AF-A0A6A3SFG7-F1
#
_entry.id   AF-A0A6A3SFG7-F1
#
_cell.length_a   1.000
_cell.length_b   1.000
_cell.length_c   1.000
_cell.angle_alpha   90.00
_cell.angle_beta   90.00
_cell.angle_gamma   90.00
#
_symmetry.space_group_name_H-M   'P 1'
#
loop_
_entity.id
_entity.type
_entity.pdbx_description
1 polymer ?
#
loop_
_entity_poly.entity_id
_entity_poly.type
_entity_poly.pdbx_seq_one_letter_code
_entity_poly.pdbx_strand_id
1 'polypeptide(L)'
;MLLNRLMFWMMVTEGVICLVLSLPFGQWLSHAVISFLMKHLSGKDSPANMVATVVLAVVSLLFISDVTTVYKHHSSDEVLSDGMRIRLLTAQRDMYITGFCLFLFLLLRLVYIALATNLRLEKSLGAMKKQAEGAAAGYKSLLAENESFKQQTDKLHQLLEAEDGDDKKKKLDVLARLVQENADLEAKVKASAEQLKKAEGQVAVVTKQAEGQSSAFMKLMDEKNESDKQLETAKTQEEELKRQRELIAKLTEERDSLKTQIQDYDFMFAEAKKKAE
;
A
#
# COMPACT_ATOMS: atom_id res chain seq x y z
N MET A 1 -14.05 -35.16 -5.92
CA MET A 1 -14.45 -35.00 -7.34
C MET A 1 -14.90 -33.58 -7.68
N LEU A 2 -15.81 -32.94 -6.94
CA LEU A 2 -16.24 -31.56 -7.23
C LEU A 2 -15.10 -30.53 -7.07
N LEU A 3 -14.29 -30.66 -6.01
CA LEU A 3 -13.15 -29.77 -5.76
C LEU A 3 -12.13 -29.79 -6.91
N ASN A 4 -11.74 -30.98 -7.39
CA ASN A 4 -10.78 -31.11 -8.49
C ASN A 4 -11.31 -30.51 -9.80
N ARG A 5 -12.62 -30.64 -10.07
CA ARG A 5 -13.25 -29.99 -11.23
C ARG A 5 -13.21 -28.47 -11.09
N LEU A 6 -13.46 -27.95 -9.88
CA LEU A 6 -13.40 -26.51 -9.60
C LEU A 6 -11.97 -25.98 -9.79
N MET A 7 -10.97 -26.66 -9.22
CA MET A 7 -9.55 -26.29 -9.37
C MET A 7 -9.11 -26.34 -10.84
N PHE A 8 -9.56 -27.34 -11.60
CA PHE A 8 -9.27 -27.41 -13.03
C PHE A 8 -9.84 -26.22 -13.81
N TRP A 9 -11.10 -25.85 -13.57
CA TRP A 9 -11.70 -24.68 -14.21
C TRP A 9 -11.02 -23.38 -13.79
N MET A 10 -10.66 -23.26 -12.50
CA MET A 10 -9.88 -22.13 -11.99
C MET A 10 -8.53 -22.00 -12.73
N MET A 11 -7.79 -23.11 -12.87
CA MET A 11 -6.53 -23.16 -13.62
C MET A 11 -6.69 -22.69 -15.06
N VAL A 12 -7.73 -23.17 -15.75
CA VAL A 12 -8.00 -22.80 -17.14
C VAL A 12 -8.31 -21.31 -17.24
N THR A 13 -9.12 -20.77 -16.32
CA THR A 13 -9.43 -19.34 -16.31
C THR A 13 -8.19 -18.48 -16.04
N GLU A 14 -7.37 -18.84 -15.07
CA GLU A 14 -6.11 -18.14 -14.77
C GLU A 14 -5.13 -18.22 -15.95
N GLY A 15 -5.03 -19.40 -16.59
CA GLY A 15 -4.18 -19.61 -17.76
C GLY A 15 -4.60 -18.75 -18.96
N VAL A 16 -5.91 -18.64 -19.21
CA VAL A 16 -6.44 -17.75 -20.25
C VAL A 16 -6.14 -16.29 -19.92
N ILE A 17 -6.32 -15.87 -18.66
CA ILE A 17 -6.00 -14.50 -18.23
C ILE A 17 -4.51 -14.21 -18.42
N CYS A 18 -3.62 -15.12 -18.01
CA CYS A 18 -2.18 -15.00 -18.21
C CYS A 18 -1.78 -14.93 -19.70
N LEU A 19 -2.43 -15.72 -20.56
CA LEU A 19 -2.21 -15.67 -22.00
C LEU A 19 -2.65 -14.32 -22.59
N VAL A 20 -3.84 -13.85 -22.23
CA VAL A 20 -4.34 -12.55 -22.68
C VAL A 20 -3.42 -11.42 -22.24
N LEU A 21 -2.89 -11.49 -21.01
CA LEU A 21 -2.05 -10.46 -20.43
C LEU A 21 -0.61 -10.48 -20.95
N SER A 22 -0.09 -11.66 -21.32
CA SER A 22 1.26 -11.83 -21.89
C SER A 22 1.36 -11.48 -23.37
N LEU A 23 0.24 -11.43 -24.10
CA LEU A 23 0.25 -11.04 -25.51
C LEU A 23 0.48 -9.53 -25.67
N PRO A 24 1.35 -9.11 -26.62
CA PRO A 24 1.69 -7.70 -26.84
C PRO A 24 0.48 -6.85 -27.30
N PHE A 25 -0.53 -7.46 -27.91
CA PHE A 25 -1.79 -6.81 -28.27
C PHE A 25 -2.73 -6.57 -27.07
N GLY A 26 -2.44 -7.18 -25.92
CA GLY A 26 -3.23 -7.06 -24.70
C GLY A 26 -2.99 -5.77 -23.92
N GLN A 27 -2.00 -4.94 -24.26
CA GLN A 27 -1.61 -3.76 -23.45
C GLN A 27 -2.81 -2.83 -23.13
N TRP A 28 -3.64 -2.48 -24.12
CA TRP A 28 -4.83 -1.66 -23.90
C TRP A 28 -5.87 -2.37 -23.02
N LEU A 29 -6.08 -3.67 -23.22
CA LEU A 29 -7.00 -4.48 -22.41
C LEU A 29 -6.50 -4.62 -20.97
N SER A 30 -5.20 -4.84 -20.78
CA SER A 30 -4.52 -4.94 -19.49
C SER A 30 -4.66 -3.64 -18.73
N HIS A 31 -4.43 -2.49 -19.37
CA HIS A 31 -4.67 -1.18 -18.78
C HIS A 31 -6.15 -0.96 -18.43
N ALA A 32 -7.09 -1.38 -19.29
CA ALA A 32 -8.52 -1.25 -19.02
C ALA A 32 -8.98 -2.12 -17.83
N VAL A 33 -8.66 -3.41 -17.87
CA VAL A 33 -8.97 -4.39 -16.80
C VAL A 33 -8.33 -3.97 -15.49
N ILE A 34 -7.10 -3.47 -15.50
CA ILE A 34 -6.39 -3.08 -14.28
C ILE A 34 -6.84 -1.70 -13.80
N SER A 35 -7.24 -0.78 -14.68
CA SER A 35 -7.90 0.45 -14.24
C SER A 35 -9.26 0.16 -13.57
N PHE A 36 -9.99 -0.84 -14.08
CA PHE A 36 -11.24 -1.31 -13.51
C PHE A 36 -11.00 -2.01 -12.16
N LEU A 37 -10.02 -2.93 -12.11
CA LEU A 37 -9.60 -3.55 -10.85
C LEU A 37 -9.18 -2.46 -9.88
N MET A 38 -8.24 -1.57 -10.18
CA MET A 38 -7.86 -0.48 -9.28
C MET A 38 -9.05 0.38 -8.87
N LYS A 39 -10.00 0.70 -9.75
CA LYS A 39 -11.18 1.48 -9.35
C LYS A 39 -12.09 0.73 -8.35
N HIS A 40 -12.10 -0.60 -8.38
CA HIS A 40 -12.90 -1.46 -7.50
C HIS A 40 -12.08 -2.05 -6.30
N LEU A 41 -10.76 -2.10 -6.42
CA LEU A 41 -9.79 -2.74 -5.50
C LEU A 41 -8.81 -1.75 -4.85
N SER A 42 -8.64 -0.51 -5.33
CA SER A 42 -7.67 0.46 -4.77
C SER A 42 -8.16 1.12 -3.49
N GLY A 43 -8.51 0.30 -2.51
CA GLY A 43 -8.35 0.63 -1.10
C GLY A 43 -7.24 -0.26 -0.55
N LYS A 44 -6.27 0.31 0.17
CA LYS A 44 -5.29 -0.48 0.93
C LYS A 44 -5.99 -1.44 1.92
N ASP A 45 -7.23 -1.10 2.31
CA ASP A 45 -8.16 -1.89 3.12
C ASP A 45 -9.38 -2.41 2.33
N SER A 46 -9.27 -2.53 1.00
CA SER A 46 -10.38 -3.04 0.18
C SER A 46 -10.67 -4.50 0.52
N PRO A 47 -11.97 -4.88 0.67
CA PRO A 47 -12.36 -6.26 0.95
C PRO A 47 -11.81 -7.25 -0.08
N ALA A 48 -11.53 -6.81 -1.30
CA ALA A 48 -11.03 -7.66 -2.35
C ALA A 48 -9.54 -8.07 -2.20
N ASN A 49 -8.67 -7.24 -1.59
CA ASN A 49 -7.30 -7.67 -1.29
C ASN A 49 -7.28 -8.68 -0.14
N MET A 50 -8.19 -8.52 0.83
CA MET A 50 -8.42 -9.49 1.90
C MET A 50 -8.93 -10.81 1.31
N VAL A 51 -9.97 -10.78 0.46
CA VAL A 51 -10.50 -11.98 -0.22
C VAL A 51 -9.42 -12.67 -1.04
N ALA A 52 -8.63 -11.94 -1.83
CA ALA A 52 -7.53 -12.51 -2.61
C ALA A 52 -6.46 -13.18 -1.72
N THR A 53 -6.19 -12.62 -0.55
CA THR A 53 -5.24 -13.19 0.41
C THR A 53 -5.79 -14.44 1.10
N VAL A 54 -7.08 -14.45 1.44
CA VAL A 54 -7.77 -15.64 1.98
C VAL A 54 -7.82 -16.76 0.93
N VAL A 55 -8.18 -16.45 -0.31
CA VAL A 55 -8.18 -17.41 -1.42
C VAL A 55 -6.78 -17.98 -1.64
N LEU A 56 -5.74 -17.14 -1.64
CA LEU A 56 -4.35 -17.61 -1.73
C LEU A 56 -3.99 -18.57 -0.59
N ALA A 57 -4.38 -18.25 0.66
CA ALA A 57 -4.11 -19.10 1.81
C ALA A 57 -4.82 -20.46 1.66
N VAL A 58 -6.08 -20.48 1.21
CA VAL A 58 -6.83 -21.71 0.96
C VAL A 58 -6.17 -22.55 -0.14
N VAL A 59 -5.83 -21.95 -1.29
CA VAL A 59 -5.14 -22.66 -2.39
C VAL A 59 -3.79 -23.21 -1.94
N SER A 60 -3.05 -22.47 -1.12
CA SER A 60 -1.76 -22.92 -0.55
C SER A 60 -1.94 -24.13 0.37
N LEU A 61 -2.97 -24.11 1.23
CA LEU A 61 -3.29 -25.24 2.11
C LEU A 61 -3.70 -26.49 1.29
N LEU A 62 -4.49 -26.31 0.23
CA LEU A 62 -4.86 -27.40 -0.67
C LEU A 62 -3.63 -27.99 -1.37
N PHE A 63 -2.73 -27.16 -1.85
CA PHE A 63 -1.47 -27.62 -2.44
C PHE A 63 -0.62 -28.41 -1.44
N ILE A 64 -0.46 -27.92 -0.20
CA ILE A 64 0.29 -28.64 0.85
C ILE A 64 -0.38 -30.00 1.17
N SER A 65 -1.72 -30.04 1.19
CA SER A 65 -2.49 -31.27 1.37
C SER A 65 -2.21 -32.29 0.27
N ASP A 66 -2.19 -31.86 -0.99
CA ASP A 66 -1.92 -32.73 -2.14
C ASP A 66 -0.47 -33.22 -2.15
N VAL A 67 0.50 -32.34 -1.84
CA VAL A 67 1.93 -32.71 -1.68
C VAL A 67 2.10 -33.76 -0.58
N THR A 68 1.47 -33.55 0.57
CA THR A 68 1.53 -34.50 1.70
C THR A 68 0.91 -35.84 1.31
N THR A 69 -0.18 -35.82 0.53
CA THR A 69 -0.84 -37.03 0.03
C THR A 69 0.06 -37.79 -0.93
N VAL A 70 0.72 -37.12 -1.88
CA VAL A 70 1.68 -37.75 -2.80
C VAL A 70 2.85 -38.35 -2.03
N TYR A 71 3.41 -37.62 -1.07
CA TYR A 71 4.52 -38.10 -0.24
C TYR A 71 4.14 -39.36 0.55
N LYS A 72 2.96 -39.39 1.18
CA LYS A 72 2.48 -40.54 1.95
C LYS A 72 2.31 -41.81 1.09
N HIS A 73 1.81 -41.65 -0.14
CA HIS A 73 1.68 -42.77 -1.07
C HIS A 73 3.02 -43.24 -1.65
N HIS A 74 4.02 -42.36 -1.70
CA HIS A 74 5.37 -42.69 -2.16
C HIS A 74 6.21 -43.41 -1.07
N SER A 75 5.96 -43.13 0.20
CA SER A 75 6.69 -43.72 1.34
C SER A 75 6.11 -45.06 1.83
N SER A 76 4.98 -45.53 1.28
CA SER A 76 4.43 -46.84 1.60
C SER A 76 5.12 -47.91 0.73
N ASP A 77 5.99 -48.70 1.35
CA ASP A 77 6.86 -49.72 0.72
C ASP A 77 6.11 -51.02 0.33
N GLU A 78 4.77 -51.01 0.39
CA GLU A 78 3.97 -52.12 -0.10
C GLU A 78 4.04 -52.17 -1.63
N VAL A 79 4.50 -53.32 -2.15
CA VAL A 79 4.49 -53.69 -3.58
C VAL A 79 3.23 -53.13 -4.23
N LEU A 80 3.38 -52.03 -4.97
CA LEU A 80 2.27 -51.20 -5.42
C LEU A 80 1.28 -52.05 -6.22
N SER A 81 0.22 -52.51 -5.55
CA SER A 81 -0.93 -53.11 -6.21
C SER A 81 -1.45 -52.13 -7.26
N ASP A 82 -2.06 -52.62 -8.34
CA ASP A 82 -2.57 -51.73 -9.40
C ASP A 82 -3.52 -50.65 -8.85
N GLY A 83 -4.26 -50.96 -7.77
CA GLY A 83 -5.08 -49.97 -7.05
C GLY A 83 -4.28 -48.85 -6.39
N MET A 84 -3.10 -49.14 -5.82
CA MET A 84 -2.23 -48.13 -5.21
C MET A 84 -1.57 -47.23 -6.27
N ARG A 85 -1.18 -47.82 -7.41
CA ARG A 85 -0.62 -47.07 -8.56
C ARG A 85 -1.63 -46.06 -9.11
N ILE A 86 -2.90 -46.46 -9.26
CA ILE A 86 -3.97 -45.56 -9.73
C ILE A 86 -4.18 -44.40 -8.75
N ARG A 87 -4.15 -44.66 -7.44
CA ARG A 87 -4.27 -43.60 -6.42
C ARG A 87 -3.08 -42.64 -6.44
N LEU A 88 -1.86 -43.15 -6.60
CA LEU A 88 -0.65 -42.33 -6.72
C LEU A 88 -0.71 -41.41 -7.95
N LEU A 89 -1.07 -41.95 -9.11
CA LEU A 89 -1.21 -41.16 -10.35
C LEU A 89 -2.30 -40.08 -10.22
N THR A 90 -3.39 -40.40 -9.52
CA THR A 90 -4.46 -39.45 -9.23
C THR A 90 -3.96 -38.31 -8.33
N ALA A 91 -3.25 -38.64 -7.25
CA ALA A 91 -2.68 -37.67 -6.34
C ALA A 91 -1.62 -36.78 -7.01
N GLN A 92 -0.76 -37.33 -7.87
CA GLN A 92 0.23 -36.57 -8.64
C GLN A 92 -0.43 -35.56 -9.58
N ARG A 93 -1.46 -35.98 -10.32
CA ARG A 93 -2.22 -35.08 -11.19
C ARG A 93 -2.86 -33.94 -10.39
N ASP A 94 -3.48 -34.25 -9.26
CA ASP A 94 -4.15 -33.25 -8.43
C ASP A 94 -3.13 -32.25 -7.85
N MET A 95 -1.97 -32.72 -7.38
CA MET A 95 -0.84 -31.88 -6.96
C MET A 95 -0.33 -30.94 -8.06
N TYR A 96 -0.23 -31.42 -9.31
CA TYR A 96 0.19 -30.58 -10.43
C TYR A 96 -0.85 -29.49 -10.77
N ILE A 97 -2.14 -29.83 -10.73
CA ILE A 97 -3.22 -28.86 -10.98
C ILE A 97 -3.20 -27.79 -9.89
N THR A 98 -3.17 -28.18 -8.61
CA THR A 98 -3.19 -27.22 -7.49
C THR A 98 -1.91 -26.39 -7.42
N GLY A 99 -0.76 -26.98 -7.74
CA GLY A 99 0.51 -26.26 -7.86
C GLY A 99 0.53 -25.25 -9.00
N PHE A 100 -0.02 -25.60 -10.17
CA PHE A 100 -0.09 -24.67 -11.29
C PHE A 100 -1.07 -23.53 -11.04
N CYS A 101 -2.23 -23.77 -10.42
CA CYS A 101 -3.12 -22.70 -9.96
C CYS A 101 -2.41 -21.75 -8.99
N LEU A 102 -1.72 -22.29 -7.98
CA LEU A 102 -0.98 -21.47 -7.02
C LEU A 102 0.06 -20.59 -7.73
N PHE A 103 0.82 -21.18 -8.65
CA PHE A 103 1.84 -20.48 -9.42
C PHE A 103 1.24 -19.36 -10.29
N LEU A 104 0.19 -19.65 -11.06
CA LEU A 104 -0.48 -18.65 -11.89
C LEU A 104 -1.10 -17.53 -11.05
N PHE A 105 -1.71 -17.86 -9.90
CA PHE A 105 -2.26 -16.86 -8.99
C PHE A 105 -1.17 -15.93 -8.45
N LEU A 106 -0.01 -16.47 -8.05
CA LEU A 106 1.13 -15.67 -7.60
C LEU A 106 1.70 -14.79 -8.72
N LEU A 107 1.80 -15.32 -9.95
CA LEU A 107 2.21 -14.55 -11.12
C LEU A 107 1.24 -13.40 -11.39
N LEU A 108 -0.08 -13.66 -11.39
CA LEU A 108 -1.10 -12.63 -11.58
C LEU A 108 -1.04 -11.56 -10.49
N ARG A 109 -0.81 -11.96 -9.23
CA ARG A 109 -0.63 -11.03 -8.11
C ARG A 109 0.61 -10.15 -8.31
N LEU A 110 1.73 -10.73 -8.72
CA LEU A 110 2.96 -10.00 -9.01
C LEU A 110 2.74 -8.99 -10.13
N VAL A 111 2.10 -9.40 -11.22
CA VAL A 111 1.84 -8.52 -12.37
C VAL A 111 0.85 -7.42 -12.01
N TYR A 112 -0.19 -7.71 -11.24
CA TYR A 112 -1.12 -6.70 -10.73
C TYR A 112 -0.41 -5.62 -9.90
N ILE A 113 0.44 -6.03 -8.95
CA ILE A 113 1.20 -5.09 -8.12
C ILE A 113 2.13 -4.25 -8.98
N ALA A 114 2.88 -4.89 -9.89
CA ALA A 114 3.80 -4.21 -10.78
C ALA A 114 3.10 -3.21 -11.71
N LEU A 115 1.91 -3.52 -12.24
CA LEU A 115 1.20 -2.58 -13.10
C LEU A 115 0.51 -1.47 -12.29
N ALA A 116 -0.02 -1.78 -11.11
CA ALA A 116 -0.61 -0.77 -10.23
C ALA A 116 0.42 0.29 -9.79
N THR A 117 1.66 -0.12 -9.49
CA THR A 117 2.74 0.82 -9.20
C THR A 117 3.12 1.65 -10.42
N ASN A 118 3.23 1.04 -11.61
CA ASN A 118 3.49 1.77 -12.85
C ASN A 118 2.40 2.83 -13.14
N LEU A 119 1.12 2.48 -13.02
CA LEU A 119 0.02 3.42 -13.24
C LEU A 119 -0.01 4.55 -12.21
N ARG A 120 0.34 4.27 -10.95
CA ARG A 120 0.49 5.30 -9.92
C ARG A 120 1.66 6.24 -10.23
N LEU A 121 2.79 5.69 -10.69
CA LEU A 121 3.96 6.47 -11.09
C LEU A 121 3.65 7.34 -12.31
N GLU A 122 2.97 6.81 -13.31
CA GLU A 122 2.56 7.56 -14.50
C GLU A 122 1.65 8.75 -14.14
N LYS A 123 0.68 8.54 -13.25
CA LYS A 123 -0.17 9.62 -12.72
C LYS A 123 0.63 10.67 -11.96
N SER A 124 1.58 10.24 -11.13
CA SER A 124 2.46 11.14 -10.38
C SER A 124 3.34 11.97 -11.32
N LEU A 125 3.89 11.34 -12.36
CA LEU A 125 4.72 12.00 -13.36
C LEU A 125 3.90 13.02 -14.15
N GLY A 126 2.66 12.67 -14.55
CA GLY A 126 1.75 13.61 -15.19
C GLY A 126 1.41 14.83 -14.32
N ALA A 127 1.19 14.61 -13.02
CA ALA A 127 0.96 15.71 -12.07
C ALA A 127 2.21 16.59 -11.89
N MET A 128 3.39 16.00 -11.75
CA MET A 128 4.66 16.72 -11.67
C MET A 128 4.96 17.51 -12.93
N LYS A 129 4.70 16.95 -14.11
CA LYS A 129 4.87 17.64 -15.40
C LYS A 129 3.96 18.87 -15.47
N LYS A 130 2.68 18.72 -15.10
CA LYS A 130 1.75 19.85 -15.05
C LYS A 130 2.16 20.91 -14.03
N GLN A 131 2.72 20.50 -12.90
CA GLN A 131 3.25 21.43 -11.89
C GLN A 131 4.48 22.18 -12.40
N ALA A 132 5.40 21.50 -13.10
CA ALA A 132 6.58 22.11 -13.70
C ALA A 132 6.21 23.08 -14.83
N GLU A 133 5.26 22.71 -15.70
CA GLU A 133 4.73 23.59 -16.74
C GLU A 133 4.03 24.83 -16.14
N GLY A 134 3.26 24.66 -15.07
CA GLY A 134 2.64 25.76 -14.34
C GLY A 134 3.67 26.70 -13.69
N ALA A 135 4.72 26.16 -13.08
CA ALA A 135 5.81 26.96 -12.51
C ALA A 135 6.61 27.71 -13.59
N ALA A 136 6.89 27.07 -14.72
CA ALA A 136 7.57 27.70 -15.86
C ALA A 136 6.72 28.83 -16.48
N ALA A 137 5.40 28.62 -16.61
CA ALA A 137 4.48 29.65 -17.06
C ALA A 137 4.42 30.84 -16.08
N GLY A 138 4.36 30.56 -14.77
CA GLY A 138 4.41 31.59 -13.73
C GLY A 138 5.73 32.39 -13.76
N TYR A 139 6.86 31.70 -13.92
CA TYR A 139 8.17 32.36 -14.05
C TYR A 139 8.24 33.25 -15.30
N LYS A 140 7.71 32.79 -16.45
CA LYS A 140 7.65 33.59 -17.68
C LYS A 140 6.77 34.84 -17.51
N SER A 141 5.66 34.73 -16.80
CA SER A 141 4.78 35.88 -16.48
C SER A 141 5.51 36.89 -15.60
N LEU A 142 6.19 36.44 -14.55
CA LEU A 142 6.96 37.31 -13.66
C LEU A 142 8.11 38.01 -14.40
N LEU A 143 8.77 37.32 -15.33
CA LEU A 143 9.85 37.89 -16.12
C LEU A 143 9.33 38.99 -17.06
N ALA A 144 8.18 38.77 -17.72
CA ALA A 144 7.52 39.77 -18.54
C ALA A 144 7.05 40.99 -17.73
N GLU A 145 6.53 40.78 -16.52
CA GLU A 145 6.15 41.87 -15.62
C GLU A 145 7.38 42.69 -15.19
N ASN A 146 8.49 42.03 -14.87
CA ASN A 146 9.76 42.69 -14.51
C ASN A 146 10.33 43.53 -15.68
N GLU A 147 10.28 43.02 -16.90
CA GLU A 147 10.66 43.78 -18.10
C GLU A 147 9.76 45.01 -18.31
N SER A 148 8.45 44.88 -18.09
CA SER A 148 7.51 46.00 -18.19
C SER A 148 7.79 47.09 -17.14
N PHE A 149 8.15 46.70 -15.91
CA PHE A 149 8.57 47.63 -14.87
C PHE A 149 9.88 48.32 -15.22
N LYS A 150 10.88 47.60 -15.76
CA LYS A 150 12.13 48.22 -16.23
C LYS A 150 11.88 49.26 -17.32
N GLN A 151 11.03 48.95 -18.30
CA GLN A 151 10.67 49.90 -19.36
C GLN A 151 9.94 51.14 -18.81
N GLN A 152 9.11 50.99 -17.78
CA GLN A 152 8.46 52.13 -17.11
C GLN A 152 9.48 52.97 -16.35
N THR A 153 10.41 52.35 -15.64
CA THR A 153 11.50 53.03 -14.93
C THR A 153 12.46 53.74 -15.89
N ASP A 154 12.83 53.12 -17.00
CA ASP A 154 13.71 53.74 -18.01
C ASP A 154 13.05 54.95 -18.69
N LYS A 155 11.74 54.86 -18.98
CA LYS A 155 10.96 55.99 -19.49
C LYS A 155 10.87 57.13 -18.47
N LEU A 156 10.69 56.79 -17.19
CA LEU A 156 10.68 57.78 -16.11
C LEU A 156 12.06 58.45 -15.94
N HIS A 157 13.15 57.70 -16.09
CA HIS A 157 14.51 58.24 -16.04
C HIS A 157 14.80 59.18 -17.22
N GLN A 158 14.42 58.82 -18.45
CA GLN A 158 14.55 59.69 -19.62
C GLN A 158 13.72 60.99 -19.51
N LEU A 159 12.56 60.94 -18.85
CA LEU A 159 11.75 62.13 -18.59
C LEU A 159 12.36 63.04 -17.52
N LEU A 160 13.21 62.51 -16.64
CA LEU A 160 13.90 63.25 -15.59
C LEU A 160 15.25 63.83 -16.05
N GLU A 161 15.92 63.21 -17.03
CA GLU A 161 17.22 63.68 -17.58
C GLU A 161 17.08 64.75 -18.67
N ALA A 162 15.87 65.02 -19.17
CA ALA A 162 15.63 66.08 -20.15
C ALA A 162 15.53 67.46 -19.48
N GLU A 163 16.67 68.09 -19.20
CA GLU A 163 16.73 69.51 -18.84
C GLU A 163 17.34 70.32 -20.00
N ASP A 164 16.53 71.16 -20.66
CA ASP A 164 16.46 72.61 -20.40
C ASP A 164 15.79 73.36 -21.57
N GLY A 165 14.95 74.35 -21.27
CA GLY A 165 14.44 75.29 -22.27
C GLY A 165 12.92 75.50 -22.29
N ASP A 166 12.49 76.44 -21.43
CA ASP A 166 11.27 77.26 -21.47
C ASP A 166 9.92 76.59 -21.83
N ASP A 167 9.07 76.47 -20.81
CA ASP A 167 7.62 76.74 -20.91
C ASP A 167 7.00 76.46 -19.55
N LYS A 168 6.62 77.53 -18.83
CA LYS A 168 5.86 77.46 -17.57
C LYS A 168 4.59 76.59 -17.70
N LYS A 169 4.05 76.48 -18.92
CA LYS A 169 2.93 75.61 -19.31
C LYS A 169 3.30 74.12 -19.32
N LYS A 170 4.48 73.75 -19.83
CA LYS A 170 4.98 72.36 -19.81
C LYS A 170 5.32 71.91 -18.39
N LYS A 171 5.89 72.80 -17.56
CA LYS A 171 6.09 72.50 -16.13
C LYS A 171 4.77 72.26 -15.40
N LEU A 172 3.72 73.04 -15.70
CA LEU A 172 2.37 72.82 -15.16
C LEU A 172 1.74 71.50 -15.62
N ASP A 173 1.93 71.14 -16.89
CA ASP A 173 1.42 69.89 -17.48
C ASP A 173 2.17 68.64 -16.95
N VAL A 174 3.49 68.77 -16.75
CA VAL A 174 4.33 67.75 -16.10
C VAL A 174 4.00 67.63 -14.61
N LEU A 175 3.77 68.74 -13.91
CA LEU A 175 3.33 68.72 -12.52
C LEU A 175 1.95 68.08 -12.37
N ALA A 176 1.01 68.37 -13.29
CA ALA A 176 -0.29 67.71 -13.33
C ALA A 176 -0.17 66.21 -13.59
N ARG A 177 0.70 65.78 -14.51
CA ARG A 177 1.01 64.36 -14.74
C ARG A 177 1.65 63.69 -13.53
N LEU A 178 2.61 64.33 -12.86
CA LEU A 178 3.24 63.81 -11.64
C LEU A 178 2.27 63.71 -10.46
N VAL A 179 1.31 64.64 -10.36
CA VAL A 179 0.24 64.56 -9.36
C VAL A 179 -0.72 63.41 -9.67
N GLN A 180 -1.07 63.22 -10.94
CA GLN A 180 -1.91 62.11 -11.37
C GLN A 180 -1.21 60.76 -11.20
N GLU A 181 0.08 60.67 -11.52
CA GLU A 181 0.90 59.48 -11.34
C GLU A 181 1.14 59.15 -9.87
N ASN A 182 1.33 60.16 -9.00
CA ASN A 182 1.33 59.96 -7.56
C ASN A 182 -0.02 59.46 -7.04
N ALA A 183 -1.14 59.97 -7.55
CA ALA A 183 -2.46 59.48 -7.18
C ALA A 183 -2.69 58.03 -7.63
N ASP A 184 -2.24 57.66 -8.84
CA ASP A 184 -2.29 56.29 -9.35
C ASP A 184 -1.35 55.34 -8.58
N LEU A 185 -0.15 55.82 -8.22
CA LEU A 185 0.79 55.07 -7.37
C LEU A 185 0.23 54.89 -5.96
N GLU A 186 -0.41 55.90 -5.37
CA GLU A 186 -1.05 55.79 -4.07
C GLU A 186 -2.22 54.80 -4.10
N ALA A 187 -3.00 54.78 -5.19
CA ALA A 187 -4.06 53.79 -5.41
C ALA A 187 -3.49 52.37 -5.57
N LYS A 188 -2.39 52.20 -6.32
CA LYS A 188 -1.70 50.91 -6.47
C LYS A 188 -1.08 50.43 -5.15
N VAL A 189 -0.50 51.33 -4.36
CA VAL A 189 0.05 51.01 -3.04
C VAL A 189 -1.07 50.57 -2.09
N LYS A 190 -2.23 51.26 -2.08
CA LYS A 190 -3.40 50.82 -1.31
C LYS A 190 -3.92 49.45 -1.74
N ALA A 191 -4.05 49.22 -3.05
CA ALA A 191 -4.48 47.93 -3.59
C ALA A 191 -3.50 46.79 -3.24
N SER A 192 -2.19 47.05 -3.36
CA SER A 192 -1.15 46.11 -2.96
C SER A 192 -1.15 45.84 -1.46
N ALA A 193 -1.33 46.87 -0.63
CA ALA A 193 -1.45 46.72 0.82
C ALA A 193 -2.68 45.88 1.23
N GLU A 194 -3.82 46.03 0.55
CA GLU A 194 -4.99 45.18 0.77
C GLU A 194 -4.76 43.73 0.35
N GLN A 195 -4.06 43.51 -0.77
CA GLN A 195 -3.66 42.16 -1.19
C GLN A 195 -2.68 41.53 -0.21
N LEU A 196 -1.72 42.31 0.31
CA LEU A 196 -0.75 41.85 1.28
C LEU A 196 -1.44 41.45 2.58
N LYS A 197 -2.40 42.25 3.08
CA LYS A 197 -3.20 41.92 4.26
C LYS A 197 -4.04 40.66 4.07
N LYS A 198 -4.59 40.44 2.87
CA LYS A 198 -5.30 39.19 2.53
C LYS A 198 -4.34 37.99 2.50
N ALA A 199 -3.15 38.15 1.91
CA ALA A 199 -2.13 37.11 1.85
C ALA A 199 -1.62 36.74 3.25
N GLU A 200 -1.34 37.73 4.11
CA GLU A 200 -0.98 37.51 5.52
C GLU A 200 -2.06 36.75 6.28
N GLY A 201 -3.34 37.08 6.05
CA GLY A 201 -4.47 36.34 6.62
C GLY A 201 -4.51 34.88 6.16
N GLN A 202 -4.25 34.61 4.88
CA GLN A 202 -4.18 33.24 4.35
C GLN A 202 -2.98 32.48 4.92
N VAL A 203 -1.81 33.12 5.03
CA VAL A 203 -0.62 32.54 5.66
C VAL A 203 -0.90 32.18 7.12
N ALA A 204 -1.54 33.06 7.89
CA ALA A 204 -1.91 32.77 9.28
C ALA A 204 -2.87 31.57 9.41
N VAL A 205 -3.83 31.44 8.49
CA VAL A 205 -4.74 30.28 8.44
C VAL A 205 -3.98 28.99 8.10
N VAL A 206 -3.10 29.03 7.10
CA VAL A 206 -2.28 27.88 6.70
C VAL A 206 -1.33 27.47 7.82
N THR A 207 -0.69 28.42 8.50
CA THR A 207 0.18 28.15 9.65
C THR A 207 -0.59 27.48 10.79
N LYS A 208 -1.76 28.01 11.15
CA LYS A 208 -2.62 27.41 12.19
C LYS A 208 -3.08 26.00 11.80
N GLN A 209 -3.37 25.77 10.52
CA GLN A 209 -3.73 24.44 10.01
C GLN A 209 -2.54 23.47 10.05
N ALA A 210 -1.34 23.94 9.70
CA ALA A 210 -0.11 23.15 9.77
C ALA A 210 0.24 22.76 11.21
N GLU A 211 0.11 23.68 12.16
CA GLU A 211 0.28 23.41 13.61
C GLU A 211 -0.73 22.37 14.10
N GLY A 212 -2.00 22.49 13.71
CA GLY A 212 -3.04 21.52 14.03
C GLY A 212 -2.74 20.12 13.49
N GLN A 213 -2.28 20.04 12.24
CA GLN A 213 -1.86 18.77 11.61
C GLN A 213 -0.64 18.17 12.30
N SER A 214 0.34 18.99 12.68
CA SER A 214 1.53 18.52 13.39
C SER A 214 1.18 17.97 14.77
N SER A 215 0.25 18.61 15.50
CA SER A 215 -0.24 18.10 16.78
C SER A 215 -1.00 16.77 16.64
N ALA A 216 -1.86 16.65 15.62
CA ALA A 216 -2.55 15.40 15.33
C ALA A 216 -1.56 14.27 14.95
N PHE A 217 -0.51 14.60 14.20
CA PHE A 217 0.55 13.66 13.84
C PHE A 217 1.34 13.18 15.06
N MET A 218 1.68 14.07 16.00
CA MET A 218 2.35 13.69 17.26
C MET A 218 1.47 12.74 18.09
N LYS A 219 0.17 13.03 18.24
CA LYS A 219 -0.75 12.13 18.95
C LYS A 219 -0.84 10.74 18.31
N LEU A 220 -0.92 10.67 16.98
CA LEU A 220 -0.92 9.39 16.26
C LEU A 220 0.40 8.63 16.43
N MET A 221 1.53 9.34 16.53
CA MET A 221 2.83 8.72 16.79
C MET A 221 2.87 8.11 18.20
N ASP A 222 2.32 8.81 19.19
CA ASP A 222 2.21 8.33 20.57
C ASP A 222 1.27 7.11 20.67
N GLU A 223 0.08 7.18 20.07
CA GLU A 223 -0.85 6.04 20.01
C GLU A 223 -0.23 4.82 19.35
N LYS A 224 0.54 5.02 18.27
CA LYS A 224 1.28 3.94 17.61
C LYS A 224 2.33 3.32 18.55
N ASN A 225 3.11 4.15 19.24
CA ASN A 225 4.12 3.68 20.18
C ASN A 225 3.50 2.90 21.35
N GLU A 226 2.35 3.34 21.86
CA GLU A 226 1.60 2.61 22.88
C GLU A 226 1.06 1.27 22.35
N SER A 227 0.49 1.25 21.14
CA SER A 227 0.03 0.03 20.50
C SER A 227 1.17 -0.97 20.25
N ASP A 228 2.35 -0.49 19.84
CA ASP A 228 3.53 -1.35 19.63
C ASP A 228 4.01 -1.96 20.96
N LYS A 229 3.99 -1.20 22.06
CA LYS A 229 4.28 -1.74 23.40
C LYS A 229 3.26 -2.79 23.84
N GLN A 230 1.98 -2.56 23.59
CA GLN A 230 0.92 -3.54 23.89
C GLN A 230 1.12 -4.83 23.09
N LEU A 231 1.49 -4.71 21.80
CA LEU A 231 1.78 -5.86 20.94
C LEU A 231 2.97 -6.69 21.45
N GLU A 232 4.07 -6.05 21.84
CA GLU A 232 5.23 -6.77 22.40
C GLU A 232 4.92 -7.44 23.73
N THR A 233 4.10 -6.80 24.56
CA THR A 233 3.61 -7.40 25.82
C THR A 233 2.75 -8.63 25.54
N ALA A 234 1.83 -8.54 24.57
CA ALA A 234 0.97 -9.65 24.17
C ALA A 234 1.77 -10.83 23.62
N LYS A 235 2.79 -10.59 22.79
CA LYS A 235 3.71 -11.63 22.30
C LYS A 235 4.43 -12.34 23.45
N THR A 236 4.93 -11.57 24.41
CA THR A 236 5.65 -12.13 25.57
C THR A 236 4.71 -13.03 26.40
N GLN A 237 3.47 -12.59 26.62
CA GLN A 237 2.45 -13.39 27.30
C GLN A 237 2.08 -14.65 26.51
N GLU A 238 2.00 -14.58 25.19
CA GLU A 238 1.73 -15.73 24.32
C GLU A 238 2.86 -16.78 24.41
N GLU A 239 4.12 -16.35 24.41
CA GLU A 239 5.27 -17.23 24.60
C GLU A 239 5.26 -17.91 25.98
N GLU A 240 4.91 -17.18 27.03
CA GLU A 240 4.82 -17.71 28.39
C GLU A 240 3.67 -18.72 28.52
N LEU A 241 2.51 -18.42 27.95
CA LEU A 241 1.38 -19.35 27.87
C LEU A 241 1.74 -20.63 27.11
N LYS A 242 2.53 -20.52 26.04
CA LYS A 242 3.00 -21.68 25.28
C LYS A 242 3.92 -22.57 26.13
N ARG A 243 4.87 -21.97 26.86
CA ARG A 243 5.74 -22.72 27.80
C ARG A 243 4.93 -23.39 28.92
N GLN A 244 3.95 -22.69 29.48
CA GLN A 244 3.08 -23.27 30.50
C GLN A 244 2.27 -24.46 29.95
N ARG A 245 1.74 -24.37 28.72
CA ARG A 245 1.05 -25.49 28.06
C ARG A 245 1.97 -26.69 27.85
N GLU A 246 3.21 -26.48 27.43
CA GLU A 246 4.20 -27.56 27.28
C GLU A 246 4.53 -28.22 28.62
N LEU A 247 4.68 -27.43 29.70
CA LEU A 247 4.88 -27.95 31.06
C LEU A 247 3.68 -28.77 31.54
N ILE A 248 2.46 -28.27 31.35
CA ILE A 248 1.23 -29.00 31.72
C ILE A 248 1.15 -30.31 30.94
N ALA A 249 1.49 -30.33 29.65
CA ALA A 249 1.49 -31.54 28.85
C ALA A 249 2.47 -32.59 29.42
N LYS A 250 3.70 -32.19 29.76
CA LYS A 250 4.69 -33.08 30.40
C LYS A 250 4.22 -33.62 31.75
N LEU A 251 3.71 -32.75 32.62
CA LEU A 251 3.18 -33.16 33.92
C LEU A 251 1.98 -34.11 33.78
N THR A 252 1.16 -33.92 32.74
CA THR A 252 0.02 -34.81 32.45
C THR A 252 0.51 -36.20 32.04
N GLU A 253 1.54 -36.27 31.19
CA GLU A 253 2.18 -37.51 30.77
C GLU A 253 2.84 -38.25 31.95
N GLU A 254 3.60 -37.53 32.79
CA GLU A 254 4.19 -38.09 34.01
C GLU A 254 3.11 -38.63 34.96
N ARG A 255 2.01 -37.88 35.15
CA ARG A 255 0.87 -38.31 35.96
C ARG A 255 0.22 -39.58 35.41
N ASP A 256 0.02 -39.68 34.10
CA ASP A 256 -0.59 -40.85 33.46
C ASP A 256 0.34 -42.08 33.53
N SER A 257 1.66 -41.88 33.41
CA SER A 257 2.66 -42.92 33.61
C SER A 257 2.67 -43.44 35.05
N LEU A 258 2.72 -42.54 36.05
CA LEU A 258 2.63 -42.89 37.47
C LEU A 258 1.34 -43.65 37.81
N LYS A 259 0.22 -43.22 37.24
CA LYS A 259 -1.08 -43.90 37.41
C LYS A 259 -1.03 -45.32 36.87
N THR A 260 -0.40 -45.54 35.72
CA THR A 260 -0.22 -46.86 35.11
C THR A 260 0.66 -47.75 36.00
N GLN A 261 1.78 -47.21 36.50
CA GLN A 261 2.65 -47.94 37.43
C GLN A 261 1.92 -48.37 38.71
N ILE A 262 1.09 -47.49 39.29
CA ILE A 262 0.30 -47.82 40.48
C ILE A 262 -0.68 -48.96 40.17
N GLN A 263 -1.36 -48.93 39.02
CA GLN A 263 -2.26 -50.01 38.61
C GLN A 263 -1.53 -51.35 38.44
N ASP A 264 -0.33 -51.34 37.87
CA ASP A 264 0.49 -52.55 37.71
C ASP A 264 0.94 -53.10 39.08
N TYR A 265 1.33 -52.23 40.02
CA TYR A 265 1.66 -52.62 41.39
C TYR A 265 0.44 -53.25 42.10
N ASP A 266 -0.73 -52.62 42.03
CA ASP A 266 -1.96 -53.15 42.63
C ASP A 266 -2.32 -54.53 42.07
N PHE A 267 -2.15 -54.72 40.75
CA PHE A 267 -2.37 -56.01 40.10
C PHE A 267 -1.38 -57.08 40.61
N MET A 268 -0.09 -56.77 40.68
CA MET A 268 0.95 -57.66 41.21
C MET A 268 0.68 -58.05 42.67
N PHE A 269 0.27 -57.09 43.51
CA PHE A 269 -0.10 -57.35 44.91
C PHE A 269 -1.33 -58.26 45.02
N ALA A 270 -2.35 -58.07 44.19
CA ALA A 270 -3.53 -58.93 44.15
C ALA A 270 -3.17 -60.37 43.71
N GLU A 271 -2.29 -60.52 42.72
CA GLU A 271 -1.82 -61.83 42.26
C GLU A 271 -0.97 -62.55 43.33
N ALA A 272 -0.08 -61.81 44.01
CA ALA A 272 0.72 -62.34 45.11
C ALA A 272 -0.15 -62.81 46.29
N LYS A 273 -1.19 -62.05 46.64
CA LYS A 273 -2.16 -62.44 47.68
C LYS A 273 -2.91 -63.72 47.30
N LYS A 274 -3.33 -63.84 46.03
CA LYS A 274 -4.04 -65.02 45.52
C LYS A 274 -3.18 -66.29 45.48
N LYS A 275 -1.86 -66.15 45.37
CA LYS A 275 -0.90 -67.27 45.44
C LYS A 275 -0.57 -67.72 46.87
N ALA A 276 -0.90 -66.91 47.88
CA ALA A 276 -0.61 -67.18 49.28
C ALA A 276 -1.79 -67.79 50.07
N GLU A 277 -2.99 -67.83 49.47
CA GLU A 277 -4.18 -68.57 49.93
C GLU A 277 -4.26 -69.94 49.27
#